data_AF-A0A197KES8-F1
#
_entry.id   AF-A0A197KES8-F1
#
_cell.length_a   1.000
_cell.length_b   1.000
_cell.length_c   1.000
_cell.angle_alpha   90.00
_cell.angle_beta   90.00
_cell.angle_gamma   90.00
#
_symmetry.space_group_name_H-M   'P 1'
#
loop_
_entity.id
_entity.type
_entity.pdbx_description
1 polymer ?
#
loop_
_entity_poly.entity_id
_entity_poly.type
_entity_poly.pdbx_seq_one_letter_code
_entity_poly.pdbx_strand_id
1 'polypeptide(L)'
;MPQTYSFLSPETFETLVEGYINQLHIRKRNKALITQQLANDCLMVLTNPENTAIFNPKFRWWVRKHFVFTVVGELRILLDKKNGKPVCVREQLYDKVCYFHHIIGHGGRDKTFAAITKSYSKVPAELVSLFTKNCQTCL
;
A
#
# COMPACT_ATOMS: atom_id res chain seq x y z
N MET A 1 12.37 -15.71 -5.77
CA MET A 1 11.71 -16.64 -4.83
C MET A 1 10.93 -15.82 -3.83
N PRO A 2 9.73 -16.26 -3.39
CA PRO A 2 9.03 -15.57 -2.30
C PRO A 2 9.94 -15.53 -1.08
N GLN A 3 10.12 -14.35 -0.48
CA GLN A 3 10.82 -14.26 0.80
C GLN A 3 9.92 -14.87 1.86
N THR A 4 10.35 -15.97 2.47
CA THR A 4 9.67 -16.59 3.59
C THR A 4 10.11 -15.90 4.88
N TYR A 5 9.19 -15.24 5.57
CA TYR A 5 9.43 -14.62 6.86
C TYR A 5 8.88 -15.51 7.98
N SER A 6 9.72 -15.95 8.91
CA SER A 6 9.33 -16.89 9.97
C SER A 6 8.56 -16.24 11.12
N PHE A 7 8.66 -14.92 11.28
CA PHE A 7 8.11 -14.21 12.44
C PHE A 7 6.64 -13.81 12.32
N LEU A 8 6.04 -13.88 11.12
CA LEU A 8 4.61 -13.65 10.87
C LEU A 8 4.23 -14.19 9.48
N SER A 9 3.27 -15.12 9.39
CA SER A 9 2.89 -15.73 8.11
C SER A 9 1.99 -14.83 7.25
N PRO A 10 1.97 -15.02 5.92
CA PRO A 10 1.06 -14.28 5.03
C PRO A 10 -0.41 -14.40 5.44
N GLU A 11 -0.86 -15.58 5.90
CA GLU A 11 -2.24 -15.85 6.29
C GLU A 11 -2.63 -15.08 7.55
N THR A 12 -1.73 -15.03 8.54
CA THR A 12 -1.92 -14.19 9.73
C THR A 12 -1.99 -12.72 9.35
N PHE A 13 -1.10 -12.26 8.46
CA PHE A 13 -1.13 -10.88 7.99
C PHE A 13 -2.44 -10.53 7.29
N GLU A 14 -2.94 -11.42 6.44
CA GLU A 14 -4.20 -11.21 5.74
C GLU A 14 -5.39 -11.09 6.70
N THR A 15 -5.41 -11.91 7.76
CA THR A 15 -6.41 -11.80 8.84
C THR A 15 -6.35 -10.42 9.51
N LEU A 16 -5.15 -9.87 9.74
CA LEU A 16 -4.98 -8.52 10.30
C LEU A 16 -5.46 -7.43 9.32
N VAL A 17 -5.21 -7.61 8.02
CA VAL A 17 -5.69 -6.70 6.97
C VAL A 17 -7.23 -6.67 6.93
N GLU A 18 -7.88 -7.82 6.96
CA GLU A 18 -9.34 -7.93 6.98
C GLU A 18 -9.93 -7.30 8.24
N GLY A 19 -9.35 -7.59 9.41
CA GLY A 19 -9.74 -6.96 10.67
C GLY A 19 -9.65 -5.44 10.61
N TYR A 20 -8.53 -4.91 10.09
CA TYR A 20 -8.33 -3.47 9.88
C TYR A 20 -9.41 -2.86 8.96
N ILE A 21 -9.68 -3.47 7.80
CA ILE A 21 -10.68 -2.97 6.84
C ILE A 21 -12.09 -2.99 7.46
N ASN A 22 -12.43 -4.04 8.19
CA ASN A 22 -13.76 -4.21 8.79
C ASN A 22 -14.05 -3.17 9.90
N GLN A 23 -13.03 -2.71 10.62
CA GLN A 23 -13.16 -1.65 11.61
C GLN A 23 -13.41 -0.26 10.99
N LEU A 24 -13.09 -0.07 9.71
CA LEU A 24 -13.36 1.19 9.03
C LEU A 24 -14.85 1.34 8.69
N HIS A 25 -15.34 2.58 8.77
CA HIS A 25 -16.67 2.94 8.26
C HIS A 25 -16.82 2.51 6.79
N ILE A 26 -17.98 1.96 6.41
CA ILE A 26 -18.23 1.36 5.08
C ILE A 26 -17.78 2.23 3.90
N ARG A 27 -18.01 3.55 3.98
CA ARG A 27 -17.60 4.53 2.96
C ARG A 27 -16.07 4.67 2.77
N LYS A 28 -15.26 4.27 3.76
CA LYS A 28 -13.80 4.34 3.74
C LYS A 28 -13.15 3.04 3.24
N ARG A 29 -13.86 1.91 3.31
CA ARG A 29 -13.31 0.58 2.99
C ARG A 29 -12.80 0.45 1.55
N ASN A 30 -13.57 0.95 0.58
CA ASN A 30 -13.26 0.82 -0.85
C ASN A 30 -11.93 1.47 -1.29
N LYS A 31 -11.38 2.41 -0.50
CA LYS A 31 -10.11 3.10 -0.79
C LYS A 31 -9.16 3.06 0.41
N ALA A 32 -9.41 2.16 1.37
CA ALA A 32 -8.58 2.02 2.55
C ALA A 32 -7.16 1.58 2.18
N LEU A 33 -7.07 0.62 1.25
CA LEU A 33 -5.84 0.15 0.62
C LEU A 33 -5.99 0.31 -0.89
N ILE A 34 -4.90 0.68 -1.56
CA ILE A 34 -4.87 0.68 -3.02
C ILE A 34 -4.56 -0.74 -3.47
N THR A 35 -5.49 -1.43 -4.12
CA THR A 35 -5.22 -2.74 -4.73
C THR A 35 -4.44 -2.59 -6.03
N GLN A 36 -3.83 -3.66 -6.51
CA GLN A 36 -3.17 -3.67 -7.81
C GLN A 36 -4.14 -3.28 -8.94
N GLN A 37 -5.39 -3.78 -8.89
CA GLN A 37 -6.42 -3.39 -9.85
C GLN A 37 -6.72 -1.88 -9.79
N LEU A 38 -6.90 -1.32 -8.58
CA LEU A 38 -7.16 0.11 -8.44
C LEU A 38 -5.96 0.95 -8.90
N ALA A 39 -4.73 0.49 -8.69
CA ALA A 39 -3.54 1.14 -9.22
C ALA A 39 -3.51 1.13 -10.75
N ASN A 40 -3.88 0.00 -11.38
CA ASN A 40 -4.00 -0.12 -12.83
C ASN A 40 -5.08 0.82 -13.40
N ASP A 41 -6.25 0.90 -12.75
CA ASP A 41 -7.32 1.83 -13.12
C ASP A 41 -6.85 3.28 -13.04
N CYS A 42 -6.07 3.62 -12.01
CA CYS A 42 -5.45 4.95 -11.91
C CYS A 42 -4.48 5.22 -13.08
N LEU A 43 -3.64 4.24 -13.43
CA LEU A 43 -2.73 4.36 -14.58
C LEU A 43 -3.50 4.52 -15.91
N MET A 44 -4.62 3.83 -16.10
CA MET A 44 -5.47 4.01 -17.29
C MET A 44 -6.00 5.44 -17.42
N VAL A 45 -6.47 6.03 -16.31
CA VAL A 45 -6.95 7.42 -16.27
C VAL A 45 -5.83 8.42 -16.52
N LEU A 46 -4.64 8.18 -15.97
CA LEU A 46 -3.49 9.09 -16.11
C LEU A 46 -2.86 9.02 -17.50
N THR A 47 -2.95 7.87 -18.17
CA THR A 47 -2.39 7.68 -19.51
C THR A 47 -3.33 8.16 -20.61
N ASN A 48 -4.63 8.30 -20.33
CA ASN A 48 -5.64 8.81 -21.25
C ASN A 48 -6.50 9.91 -20.59
N PRO A 49 -5.93 11.08 -20.26
CA PRO A 49 -6.62 12.12 -19.49
C PRO A 49 -7.86 12.72 -20.20
N GLU A 50 -7.90 12.72 -21.53
CA GLU A 50 -9.04 13.26 -22.28
C GLU A 50 -10.16 12.24 -22.49
N ASN A 51 -9.91 10.95 -22.20
CA ASN A 51 -10.94 9.93 -22.35
C ASN A 51 -11.95 10.03 -21.20
N THR A 52 -13.11 10.62 -21.50
CA THR A 52 -14.21 10.80 -20.54
C THR A 52 -15.14 9.58 -20.45
N ALA A 53 -15.01 8.61 -21.36
CA ALA A 53 -15.78 7.37 -21.37
C ALA A 53 -15.26 6.35 -20.34
N ILE A 54 -14.00 6.44 -19.93
CA ILE A 54 -13.43 5.58 -18.89
C ILE A 54 -13.78 6.07 -17.48
N PHE A 55 -14.35 5.17 -16.68
CA PHE A 55 -14.78 5.41 -15.29
C PHE A 55 -15.75 6.60 -15.15
N ASN A 56 -16.08 6.99 -13.91
CA ASN A 56 -16.94 8.16 -13.65
C ASN A 56 -16.12 9.45 -13.41
N PRO A 57 -16.72 10.65 -13.57
CA PRO A 57 -16.02 11.92 -13.39
C PRO A 57 -15.36 12.12 -12.02
N LYS A 58 -16.03 11.67 -10.93
CA LYS A 58 -15.51 11.79 -9.56
C LYS A 58 -14.24 10.96 -9.38
N PHE A 59 -14.21 9.75 -9.95
CA PHE A 59 -13.03 8.90 -9.94
C PHE A 59 -11.88 9.53 -10.71
N ARG A 60 -12.11 9.99 -11.95
CA ARG A 60 -11.08 10.63 -12.76
C ARG A 60 -10.45 11.86 -12.08
N TRP A 61 -11.31 12.72 -11.52
CA TRP A 61 -10.84 13.88 -10.76
C TRP A 61 -10.00 13.46 -9.54
N TRP A 62 -10.46 12.46 -8.78
CA TRP A 62 -9.72 11.93 -7.64
C TRP A 62 -8.34 11.38 -8.04
N VAL A 63 -8.27 10.62 -9.13
CA VAL A 63 -7.00 10.08 -9.64
C VAL A 63 -6.02 11.20 -9.96
N ARG A 64 -6.42 12.18 -10.80
CA ARG A 64 -5.57 13.31 -11.22
C ARG A 64 -5.14 14.21 -10.07
N LYS A 65 -5.98 14.29 -9.03
CA LYS A 65 -5.70 15.06 -7.82
C LYS A 65 -4.64 14.36 -6.95
N HIS A 66 -4.65 13.04 -6.85
CA HIS A 66 -3.86 12.31 -5.85
C HIS A 66 -2.66 11.56 -6.40
N PHE A 67 -2.62 11.25 -7.69
CA PHE A 67 -1.59 10.40 -8.26
C PHE A 67 -0.96 11.01 -9.51
N VAL A 68 0.26 10.58 -9.75
CA VAL A 68 1.00 10.71 -11.02
C VAL A 68 1.65 9.35 -11.29
N PHE A 69 2.30 9.19 -12.44
CA PHE A 69 3.10 7.99 -12.68
C PHE A 69 4.46 8.37 -13.26
N THR A 70 5.42 7.46 -13.12
CA THR A 70 6.70 7.51 -13.82
C THR A 70 6.87 6.22 -14.62
N VAL A 71 7.79 6.25 -15.57
CA VAL A 71 8.14 5.11 -16.42
C VAL A 71 9.58 4.70 -16.12
N VAL A 72 9.80 3.44 -15.77
CA VAL A 72 11.12 2.86 -15.55
C VAL A 72 11.25 1.62 -16.44
N GLY A 73 12.01 1.75 -17.53
CA GLY A 73 11.98 0.77 -18.61
C GLY A 73 10.57 0.67 -19.21
N GLU A 74 10.00 -0.54 -19.21
CA GLU A 74 8.63 -0.78 -19.67
C GLU A 74 7.58 -0.66 -18.56
N LEU A 75 8.01 -0.47 -17.30
CA LEU A 75 7.12 -0.47 -16.15
C LEU A 75 6.59 0.93 -15.86
N ARG A 76 5.27 1.04 -15.71
CA ARG A 76 4.60 2.25 -15.21
C ARG A 76 4.40 2.13 -13.70
N ILE A 77 5.00 3.05 -12.94
CA ILE A 77 4.94 3.05 -11.48
C ILE A 77 4.01 4.19 -11.04
N LEU A 78 2.93 3.85 -10.32
CA LEU A 78 2.03 4.82 -9.74
C LEU A 78 2.68 5.49 -8.52
N LEU A 79 2.70 6.82 -8.49
CA LEU A 79 3.27 7.62 -7.42
C LEU A 79 2.17 8.44 -6.73
N ASP A 80 2.29 8.62 -5.41
CA ASP A 80 1.47 9.58 -4.69
C ASP A 80 1.96 11.00 -4.99
N LYS A 81 1.08 11.80 -5.60
CA LYS A 81 1.40 13.16 -6.04
C LYS A 81 1.86 14.06 -4.90
N LYS A 82 1.43 13.79 -3.66
CA LYS A 82 1.77 14.60 -2.49
C LYS A 82 3.23 14.46 -2.06
N ASN A 83 3.81 13.26 -2.16
CA ASN A 83 5.14 12.97 -1.61
C ASN A 83 6.12 12.38 -2.64
N GLY A 84 5.68 12.14 -3.88
CA GLY A 84 6.49 11.61 -4.96
C GLY A 84 6.86 10.13 -4.81
N LYS A 85 6.33 9.43 -3.80
CA LYS A 85 6.73 8.05 -3.49
C LYS A 85 5.83 7.03 -4.20
N PRO A 86 6.38 5.88 -4.63
CA PRO A 86 5.60 4.75 -5.12
C PRO A 86 4.46 4.38 -4.18
N VAL A 87 3.29 4.13 -4.75
CA VAL A 87 2.14 3.63 -3.99
C VAL A 87 2.40 2.16 -3.62
N CYS A 88 2.41 1.86 -2.32
CA CYS A 88 2.42 0.47 -1.88
C CYS A 88 1.01 -0.10 -2.08
N VAL A 89 0.87 -1.00 -3.05
CA VAL A 89 -0.38 -1.70 -3.27
C VAL A 89 -0.60 -2.77 -2.20
N ARG A 90 -1.85 -3.17 -1.96
CA ARG A 90 -2.24 -4.16 -0.94
C ARG A 90 -1.42 -5.43 -1.05
N GLU A 91 -1.27 -5.93 -2.27
CA GLU A 91 -0.61 -7.19 -2.62
C GLU A 91 0.90 -7.16 -2.31
N GLN A 92 1.50 -5.97 -2.16
CA GLN A 92 2.89 -5.79 -1.76
C GLN A 92 3.06 -5.52 -0.26
N LEU A 93 1.98 -5.23 0.48
CA LEU A 93 2.08 -4.75 1.86
C LEU A 93 2.80 -5.74 2.76
N TYR A 94 2.47 -7.04 2.65
CA TYR A 94 3.09 -8.09 3.47
C TYR A 94 4.61 -8.07 3.29
N ASP A 95 5.07 -8.23 2.05
CA ASP A 95 6.49 -8.27 1.73
C ASP A 95 7.22 -7.00 2.18
N LYS A 96 6.63 -5.82 1.97
CA LYS A 96 7.25 -4.55 2.37
C LYS A 96 7.32 -4.39 3.88
N VAL A 97 6.24 -4.70 4.60
CA VAL A 97 6.24 -4.59 6.06
C VAL A 97 7.25 -5.56 6.66
N CYS A 98 7.25 -6.83 6.23
CA CYS A 98 8.22 -7.82 6.69
C CYS A 98 9.66 -7.46 6.35
N TYR A 99 9.94 -7.06 5.10
CA TYR A 99 11.27 -6.66 4.66
C TYR A 99 11.83 -5.52 5.52
N PHE A 100 11.08 -4.41 5.61
CA PHE A 100 11.54 -3.24 6.36
C PHE A 100 11.65 -3.52 7.85
N HIS A 101 10.75 -4.31 8.41
CA HIS A 101 10.80 -4.69 9.82
C HIS A 101 12.03 -5.57 10.14
N HIS A 102 12.37 -6.50 9.24
CA HIS A 102 13.53 -7.37 9.38
C HIS A 102 14.84 -6.58 9.28
N ILE A 103 15.03 -5.75 8.25
CA ILE A 103 16.31 -5.03 8.03
C ILE A 103 16.62 -3.99 9.11
N ILE A 104 15.60 -3.49 9.83
CA ILE A 104 15.81 -2.58 10.97
C ILE A 104 16.00 -3.30 12.30
N GLY A 105 16.06 -4.65 12.28
CA GLY A 105 16.24 -5.47 13.47
C GLY A 105 15.04 -5.40 14.42
N HIS A 106 13.82 -5.58 13.91
CA HIS A 106 12.61 -5.68 14.73
C HIS A 106 12.33 -4.43 15.60
N GLY A 107 12.69 -3.24 15.11
CA GLY A 107 12.68 -1.97 15.86
C GLY A 107 11.31 -1.41 16.30
N GLY A 108 10.24 -2.21 16.30
CA GLY A 108 8.89 -1.81 16.71
C GLY A 108 8.14 -0.96 15.68
N ARG A 109 6.92 -0.55 16.03
CA ARG A 109 5.96 0.14 15.13
C ARG A 109 6.57 1.38 14.47
N ASP A 110 7.03 2.34 15.27
CA ASP A 110 7.34 3.67 14.75
C ASP A 110 8.58 3.64 13.85
N LYS A 111 9.60 2.84 14.21
CA LYS A 111 10.78 2.64 13.35
C LYS A 111 10.43 1.91 12.07
N THR A 112 9.58 0.87 12.15
CA THR A 112 9.10 0.13 10.96
C THR A 112 8.33 1.04 10.02
N PHE A 113 7.37 1.80 10.54
CA PHE A 113 6.57 2.73 9.75
C PHE A 113 7.44 3.83 9.11
N ALA A 114 8.38 4.40 9.87
CA ALA A 114 9.33 5.38 9.35
C ALA A 114 10.21 4.81 8.23
N ALA A 115 10.68 3.56 8.36
CA ALA A 115 11.50 2.90 7.34
C ALA A 115 10.72 2.68 6.03
N ILE A 116 9.49 2.16 6.11
CA ILE A 116 8.66 1.91 4.93
C ILE A 116 8.30 3.24 4.26
N THR A 117 7.87 4.24 5.04
CA THR A 117 7.40 5.53 4.50
C THR A 117 8.51 6.39 3.94
N LYS A 118 9.80 6.07 4.13
CA LYS A 118 10.90 6.66 3.35
C LYS A 118 10.81 6.28 1.87
N SER A 119 10.36 5.05 1.58
CA SER A 119 10.40 4.47 0.22
C SER A 119 9.02 4.36 -0.43
N TYR A 120 7.95 4.23 0.34
CA TYR A 120 6.60 3.99 -0.17
C TYR A 120 5.56 4.93 0.43
N SER A 121 4.44 5.09 -0.27
CA SER A 121 3.24 5.80 0.18
C SER A 121 2.05 4.84 0.36
N LYS A 122 0.95 5.36 0.91
CA LYS A 122 -0.32 4.62 1.13
C LYS A 122 -0.23 3.39 2.05
N VAL A 123 0.77 3.35 2.93
CA VAL A 123 0.89 2.33 3.97
C VAL A 123 0.13 2.77 5.23
N PRO A 124 -0.83 1.99 5.76
CA PRO A 124 -1.55 2.37 6.98
C PRO A 124 -0.71 2.14 8.23
N ALA A 125 -0.54 3.19 9.06
CA ALA A 125 0.19 3.10 10.32
C ALA A 125 -0.47 2.11 11.32
N GLU A 126 -1.79 1.98 11.28
CA GLU A 126 -2.52 1.04 12.13
C GLU A 126 -2.25 -0.41 11.75
N LEU A 127 -2.14 -0.71 10.45
CA LEU A 127 -1.79 -2.05 9.99
C LEU A 127 -0.36 -2.41 10.40
N VAL A 128 0.58 -1.47 10.35
CA VAL A 128 1.95 -1.67 10.87
C VAL A 128 1.94 -1.91 12.38
N SER A 129 1.09 -1.18 13.13
CA SER A 129 0.90 -1.39 14.57
C SER A 129 0.43 -2.83 14.86
N LEU A 130 -0.65 -3.26 14.20
CA LEU A 130 -1.19 -4.62 14.31
C LEU A 130 -0.14 -5.67 13.97
N PHE A 131 0.59 -5.49 12.87
CA PHE A 131 1.68 -6.38 12.48
C PHE A 131 2.74 -6.50 13.59
N THR A 132 3.26 -5.38 14.10
CA THR A 132 4.34 -5.42 15.11
C THR A 132 3.92 -6.05 16.43
N LYS A 133 2.63 -5.96 16.79
CA LYS A 133 2.06 -6.62 17.98
C LYS A 133 1.91 -8.14 17.82
N ASN A 134 1.95 -8.65 16.59
CA ASN A 134 1.79 -10.08 16.28
C ASN A 134 3.11 -10.70 15.76
N CYS A 135 4.19 -9.93 15.69
CA CYS A 135 5.50 -10.43 15.27
C CYS A 135 6.11 -11.29 16.38
N GLN A 136 6.35 -12.57 16.09
CA GLN A 136 6.85 -13.55 17.07
C GLN A 136 8.21 -13.18 17.68
N THR A 137 9.04 -12.42 16.96
CA THR A 137 10.35 -11.95 17.45
C THR A 137 10.26 -10.71 18.33
N CYS A 138 9.16 -9.95 18.25
CA CYS A 138 8.95 -8.74 19.05
C CYS A 138 8.18 -8.99 20.35
N LEU A 139 7.58 -10.19 20.49
CA LEU A 139 6.87 -10.62 21.69
C LEU A 139 7.84 -10.96 22.83
#